data_AF-A0AAU5WNA8-F1
#
_entry.id   AF-A0AAU5WNA8-F1
#
_cell.length_a   1.000
_cell.length_b   1.000
_cell.length_c   1.000
_cell.angle_alpha   90.00
_cell.angle_beta   90.00
_cell.angle_gamma   90.00
#
_symmetry.space_group_name_H-M   'P 1'
#
loop_
_entity.id
_entity.type
_entity.pdbx_description
1 polymer ?
#
loop_
_entity_poly.entity_id
_entity_poly.type
_entity_poly.pdbx_seq_one_letter_code
_entity_poly.pdbx_strand_id
1 'polypeptide(L)' 'MNVCLHARPVGGELTTTDEASAVLWVAPADLAEHEIHPALRRRIDHGLKTAEPHID' A
#
# COMPACT_ATOMS: atom_id res chain seq x y z
N MET A 1 -17.43 1.97 -2.70
CA MET A 1 -16.91 2.47 -1.42
C MET A 1 -15.65 1.66 -1.10
N ASN A 2 -14.52 2.30 -0.79
CA ASN A 2 -13.27 1.62 -0.45
C ASN A 2 -12.71 2.24 0.84
N VAL A 3 -12.10 1.43 1.69
CA VAL A 3 -11.47 1.86 2.94
C VAL A 3 -10.03 1.35 2.96
N CYS A 4 -9.09 2.19 3.39
CA CYS A 4 -7.70 1.82 3.59
C CYS A 4 -7.37 1.85 5.09
N LEU A 5 -6.63 0.84 5.55
CA LEU A 5 -6.26 0.67 6.95
C LEU A 5 -4.74 0.62 7.06
N HIS A 6 -4.17 1.40 7.98
CA HIS A 6 -2.76 1.30 8.32
C HIS A 6 -2.59 0.17 9.34
N ALA A 7 -1.70 -0.77 9.04
CA ALA A 7 -1.43 -1.92 9.90
C ALA A 7 0.08 -2.15 10.04
N ARG A 8 0.46 -2.82 11.13
CA ARG A 8 1.82 -3.31 11.35
C ARG A 8 1.83 -4.83 11.18
N PRO A 9 2.65 -5.40 10.28
CA PRO A 9 2.79 -6.85 10.19
C PRO A 9 3.33 -7.42 11.50
N VAL A 10 2.82 -8.58 11.91
CA VAL A 10 3.23 -9.27 13.16
C VAL A 10 3.92 -10.62 12.91
N GLY A 11 3.98 -11.08 11.65
CA GLY A 11 4.59 -12.34 11.23
C GLY A 11 4.16 -12.71 9.81
N GLY A 12 4.55 -13.90 9.35
CA GLY A 12 4.27 -14.41 8.00
C GLY A 12 5.40 -14.17 7.01
N GLU A 13 5.23 -14.69 5.79
CA GLU A 13 6.20 -14.59 4.69
C GLU A 13 5.51 -14.08 3.42
N LEU A 14 6.23 -13.32 2.60
CA LEU A 14 5.72 -12.82 1.32
C LEU A 14 5.37 -14.00 0.42
N THR A 15 4.10 -14.12 0.03
CA THR A 15 3.58 -15.29 -0.70
C THR A 15 2.72 -14.84 -1.87
N THR A 16 3.05 -15.31 -3.07
CA THR A 16 2.25 -15.10 -4.29
C THR A 16 1.06 -16.05 -4.34
N THR A 17 -0.01 -15.65 -5.02
CA THR A 17 -1.22 -16.45 -5.23
C THR A 17 -1.71 -16.25 -6.67
N ASP A 18 -2.75 -16.97 -7.07
CA ASP A 18 -3.41 -16.75 -8.37
C ASP A 18 -3.99 -15.32 -8.50
N GLU A 19 -4.25 -14.65 -7.37
CA GLU A 19 -4.71 -13.25 -7.32
C GLU A 19 -3.56 -12.23 -7.24
N ALA A 20 -2.35 -12.66 -6.84
CA ALA A 20 -1.20 -11.79 -6.63
C ALA A 20 0.09 -12.42 -7.17
N SER A 21 0.47 -12.01 -8.39
CA SER A 21 1.67 -12.51 -9.08
C SER A 21 3.00 -12.04 -8.50
N ALA A 22 3.00 -10.98 -7.68
CA ALA A 22 4.18 -10.47 -6.99
C ALA A 22 3.79 -9.83 -5.65
N VAL A 23 4.61 -10.05 -4.62
CA VAL A 23 4.43 -9.45 -3.29
C VAL A 23 5.79 -9.02 -2.76
N LEU A 24 5.91 -7.76 -2.35
CA LEU A 24 7.17 -7.15 -1.93
C LEU A 24 6.98 -6.08 -0.86
N TRP A 25 7.99 -5.92 -0.01
CA TRP A 25 8.15 -4.74 0.83
C TRP A 25 8.89 -3.67 0.04
N VAL A 26 8.34 -2.46 -0.03
CA VAL A 26 8.89 -1.34 -0.80
C VAL A 26 9.10 -0.17 0.14
N ALA A 27 10.27 0.46 0.10
CA ALA A 27 10.47 1.71 0.82
C ALA A 27 9.63 2.82 0.17
N PRO A 28 9.05 3.76 0.94
CA PRO A 28 8.24 4.83 0.38
C PRO A 28 8.89 5.62 -0.76
N ALA A 29 10.22 5.79 -0.72
CA ALA A 29 10.98 6.49 -1.76
C ALA A 29 10.99 5.74 -3.10
N ASP A 30 10.93 4.41 -3.07
CA ASP A 30 11.06 3.55 -4.26
C ASP A 30 9.69 3.27 -4.91
N LEU A 31 8.58 3.70 -4.29
CA LEU A 31 7.21 3.54 -4.83
C LEU A 31 7.02 4.18 -6.21
N ALA A 32 7.86 5.16 -6.58
CA ALA A 32 7.84 5.77 -7.91
C ALA A 32 8.33 4.84 -9.03
N GLU A 33 9.07 3.79 -8.69
CA GLU A 33 9.60 2.80 -9.65
C GLU A 33 8.55 1.76 -10.06
N HIS A 34 7.41 1.72 -9.36
CA HIS A 34 6.32 0.77 -9.62
C HIS A 34 5.14 1.42 -10.33
N GLU A 35 4.57 0.69 -11.29
CA GLU A 35 3.34 1.10 -11.96
C GLU A 35 2.14 0.95 -10.99
N ILE A 36 1.75 2.06 -10.37
CA ILE A 36 0.61 2.12 -9.44
C ILE A 36 -0.43 3.04 -10.04
N HIS A 37 -1.65 2.53 -10.24
CA HIS A 37 -2.76 3.33 -10.73
C HIS A 37 -2.96 4.60 -9.85
N PRO A 38 -3.19 5.80 -10.43
CA PRO A 38 -3.19 7.06 -9.70
C PRO A 38 -4.12 7.09 -8.47
N ALA A 39 -5.27 6.42 -8.55
CA ALA A 39 -6.21 6.32 -7.43
C ALA A 39 -5.65 5.53 -6.23
N LEU A 40 -4.85 4.48 -6.47
CA LEU A 40 -4.19 3.71 -5.41
C LEU A 40 -2.98 4.48 -4.86
N ARG A 41 -2.21 5.12 -5.74
CA ARG A 41 -1.08 5.96 -5.34
C ARG A 41 -1.51 7.04 -4.35
N ARG A 42 -2.60 7.75 -4.65
CA ARG A 42 -3.18 8.76 -3.75
C ARG A 42 -3.49 8.18 -2.36
N ARG A 43 -4.08 6.99 -2.27
CA ARG A 43 -4.43 6.34 -0.99
C ARG A 43 -3.19 6.00 -0.16
N ILE A 44 -2.15 5.50 -0.82
CA ILE A 44 -0.85 5.22 -0.18
C ILE A 44 -0.25 6.53 0.35
N ASP A 45 -0.25 7.59 -0.48
CA ASP A 45 0.30 8.90 -0.09
C ASP A 45 -0.43 9.48 1.14
N HIS A 46 -1.76 9.35 1.22
CA HIS A 46 -2.52 9.75 2.43
C HIS A 46 -2.10 8.95 3.66
N GLY A 47 -2.00 7.62 3.54
CA GLY A 47 -1.63 6.74 4.66
C GLY A 47 -0.18 6.92 5.15
N LEU A 48 0.71 7.42 4.29
CA LEU A 48 2.12 7.69 4.65
C LEU A 48 2.34 9.09 5.25
N LYS A 49 1.48 10.06 4.94
CA LYS A 49 1.67 11.47 5.33
C LYS A 49 1.23 11.74 6.77
N THR A 50 0.14 11.13 7.23
CA THR A 50 -0.44 11.36 8.56
C THR A 50 -1.11 10.11 9.10
N ALA A 51 -1.18 9.98 10.43
CA ALA A 51 -1.95 8.96 11.11
C ALA A 51 -3.44 9.33 11.26
N GLU A 52 -3.81 10.56 10.91
CA GLU A 52 -5.19 11.02 10.97
C GLU A 52 -6.03 10.42 9.82
N PRO A 53 -7.31 10.08 10.05
CA PRO A 53 -8.19 9.62 8.99
C PRO A 53 -8.32 10.65 7.87
N HIS A 54 -8.17 10.20 6.62
CA HIS A 54 -8.37 11.00 5.42
C HIS A 54 -9.71 10.69 4.77
N ILE A 55 -10.46 11.73 4.36
CA ILE A 55 -11.79 11.61 3.73
C ILE A 55 -11.82 12.50 2.48
N ASP A 56 -12.19 11.91 1.33
CA ASP A 56 -12.42 12.54 0.02
C ASP A 56 -13.89 12.41 -0.42
#